data_AF-A0A660SDV8-F1
#
_entry.id   AF-A0A660SDV8-F1
#
_cell.length_a   1.000
_cell.length_b   1.000
_cell.length_c   1.000
_cell.angle_alpha   90.00
_cell.angle_beta   90.00
_cell.angle_gamma   90.00
#
_symmetry.space_group_name_H-M   'P 1'
#
loop_
_entity.id
_entity.type
_entity.pdbx_description
1 polymer ?
#
loop_
_entity_poly.entity_id
_entity_poly.type
_entity_poly.pdbx_seq_one_letter_code
_entity_poly.pdbx_strand_id
1 'polypeptide(L)'
;MNSDTSQLPFKIGEELIFQVNYGILNGGTFTMSITENDTVSGHKCYHIKSRTKTNKFFDIIYKVRDKIDSYWDMEKLVSRKYVKK
;
A
#
# COMPACT_ATOMS: atom_id res chain seq x y z
N MET A 1 -31.91 -10.89 -8.91
CA MET A 1 -30.53 -10.56 -9.33
C MET A 1 -29.74 -10.36 -8.06
N ASN A 2 -29.05 -11.40 -7.60
CA ASN A 2 -28.29 -11.36 -6.35
C ASN A 2 -26.93 -10.74 -6.66
N SER A 3 -26.79 -9.44 -6.40
CA SER A 3 -25.49 -8.78 -6.38
C SER A 3 -24.77 -9.22 -5.10
N ASP A 4 -24.11 -10.37 -5.16
CA ASP A 4 -23.02 -10.68 -4.23
C ASP A 4 -22.04 -9.52 -4.34
N THR A 5 -22.19 -8.57 -3.43
CA THR A 5 -21.26 -7.47 -3.27
C THR A 5 -20.04 -8.15 -2.68
N SER A 6 -19.14 -8.66 -3.53
CA SER A 6 -17.92 -9.34 -3.10
C SER A 6 -17.25 -8.38 -2.13
N GLN A 7 -17.31 -8.70 -0.84
CA GLN A 7 -16.80 -7.81 0.18
C GLN A 7 -15.30 -7.72 -0.08
N LEU A 8 -14.85 -6.54 -0.50
CA LEU A 8 -13.43 -6.32 -0.69
C LEU A 8 -12.73 -6.62 0.63
N PRO A 9 -11.56 -7.26 0.61
CA PRO A 9 -10.86 -7.65 1.84
C PRO A 9 -10.23 -6.45 2.56
N PHE A 10 -10.60 -5.24 2.19
CA PHE A 10 -10.09 -3.96 2.68
C PHE A 10 -11.15 -2.88 2.54
N LYS A 11 -10.99 -1.79 3.29
CA LYS A 11 -11.88 -0.62 3.21
C LYS A 11 -11.10 0.67 2.92
N ILE A 12 -11.79 1.65 2.34
CA ILE A 12 -11.25 3.01 2.21
C ILE A 12 -11.05 3.58 3.63
N GLY A 13 -9.90 4.21 3.86
CA GLY A 13 -9.47 4.69 5.18
C GLY A 13 -8.77 3.65 6.04
N GLU A 14 -8.69 2.38 5.59
CA GLU A 14 -7.95 1.34 6.30
C GLU A 14 -6.44 1.59 6.21
N GLU A 15 -5.75 1.34 7.32
CA GLU A 15 -4.29 1.36 7.42
C GLU A 15 -3.78 0.06 8.05
N LEU A 16 -2.85 -0.59 7.36
CA LEU A 16 -2.16 -1.78 7.79
C LEU A 16 -0.71 -1.44 8.13
N ILE A 17 -0.28 -1.82 9.33
CA ILE A 17 1.07 -1.56 9.85
C ILE A 17 1.73 -2.90 10.17
N PHE A 18 2.86 -3.16 9.52
CA PHE A 18 3.62 -4.39 9.65
C PHE A 18 5.03 -4.09 10.19
N GLN A 19 5.49 -4.94 11.10
CA GLN A 19 6.87 -4.96 11.55
C GLN A 19 7.62 -6.08 10.82
N VAL A 20 8.73 -5.74 10.17
CA VAL A 20 9.59 -6.71 9.53
C VAL A 20 10.64 -7.11 10.55
N ASN A 21 10.70 -8.38 10.94
CA ASN A 21 11.65 -8.89 11.92
C ASN A 21 12.54 -9.97 11.29
N TYR A 22 13.84 -9.90 11.58
CA TYR A 22 14.85 -10.90 11.25
C TYR A 22 15.30 -11.57 12.55
N GLY A 23 14.64 -12.68 12.90
CA GLY A 23 14.81 -13.30 14.21
C GLY A 23 14.41 -12.32 15.32
N ILE A 24 15.31 -12.07 16.26
CA ILE A 24 15.11 -11.11 17.36
C ILE A 24 15.31 -9.65 16.95
N LEU A 25 15.85 -9.38 15.75
CA LEU A 25 16.16 -8.04 15.30
C LEU A 25 14.99 -7.47 14.50
N ASN A 26 14.49 -6.30 14.91
CA ASN A 26 13.56 -5.56 14.07
C ASN A 26 14.31 -5.03 12.84
N GLY A 27 13.86 -5.37 11.63
CA GLY A 27 14.39 -4.88 10.36
C GLY A 27 13.80 -3.53 9.95
N GLY A 28 12.56 -3.27 10.33
CA GLY A 28 11.88 -2.02 10.01
C GLY A 28 10.35 -2.12 10.07
N THR A 29 9.71 -1.18 9.39
CA THR A 29 8.26 -1.04 9.32
C THR A 29 7.81 -0.90 7.87
N PHE A 30 6.73 -1.59 7.54
CA PHE A 30 5.97 -1.38 6.31
C PHE A 30 4.58 -0.89 6.68
N THR A 31 4.12 0.21 6.10
CA THR A 31 2.75 0.68 6.25
C THR A 31 2.07 0.73 4.90
N MET A 32 0.78 0.42 4.88
CA MET A 32 -0.05 0.50 3.69
C MET A 32 -1.39 1.11 4.06
N SER A 33 -1.78 2.18 3.39
CA SER A 33 -3.09 2.82 3.58
C SER A 33 -3.83 2.99 2.27
N ILE A 34 -5.15 2.94 2.35
CA ILE A 34 -6.04 3.04 1.19
C ILE A 34 -6.83 4.34 1.32
N THR A 35 -6.62 5.26 0.39
CA THR A 35 -7.37 6.52 0.33
C THR A 35 -8.31 6.57 -0.87
N GLU A 36 -9.30 7.46 -0.79
CA GLU A 36 -10.38 7.52 -1.77
C GLU A 36 -9.96 8.10 -3.14
N ASN A 37 -10.57 7.53 -4.19
CA ASN A 37 -10.95 8.14 -5.47
C ASN A 37 -9.98 9.12 -6.13
N ASP A 38 -8.85 8.60 -6.61
CA ASP A 38 -8.11 9.25 -7.67
C ASP A 38 -8.62 8.77 -9.04
N THR A 39 -8.68 9.68 -10.02
CA THR A 39 -9.02 9.31 -11.40
C THR A 39 -7.74 9.16 -12.21
N VAL A 40 -7.51 7.97 -12.77
CA VAL A 40 -6.37 7.68 -13.64
C VAL A 40 -6.89 7.33 -15.03
N SER A 41 -6.57 8.15 -16.02
CA SER A 41 -6.97 7.95 -17.42
C SER A 41 -8.47 7.67 -17.57
N GLY A 42 -9.31 8.45 -16.87
CA GLY A 42 -10.77 8.33 -16.89
C GLY A 42 -11.37 7.22 -16.00
N HIS A 43 -10.56 6.45 -15.28
CA HIS A 43 -11.04 5.37 -14.41
C HIS A 43 -10.92 5.76 -12.94
N LYS A 44 -11.98 5.52 -12.15
CA LYS A 44 -11.93 5.66 -10.69
C LYS A 44 -11.03 4.58 -10.11
N CYS A 45 -10.08 5.00 -9.28
CA CYS A 45 -9.09 4.11 -8.70
C CYS A 45 -9.02 4.26 -7.18
N TYR A 46 -8.80 3.14 -6.48
CA TYR A 46 -8.23 3.14 -5.14
C TYR A 46 -6.81 3.70 -5.20
N HIS A 47 -6.48 4.61 -4.28
CA HIS A 47 -5.11 5.08 -4.09
C HIS A 47 -4.48 4.39 -2.89
N ILE A 48 -3.61 3.42 -3.18
CA ILE A 48 -2.88 2.65 -2.19
C ILE A 48 -1.52 3.30 -1.97
N LYS A 49 -1.24 3.72 -0.74
CA LYS A 49 0.01 4.35 -0.32
C LYS A 49 0.80 3.38 0.53
N SER A 50 1.95 2.97 0.04
CA SER A 50 2.86 2.08 0.77
C SER A 50 4.12 2.83 1.19
N ARG A 51 4.56 2.61 2.43
CA ARG A 51 5.80 3.19 2.96
C ARG A 51 6.62 2.11 3.62
N THR A 52 7.90 2.05 3.26
CA THR A 52 8.85 1.11 3.87
C THR A 52 9.98 1.88 4.50
N LYS A 53 10.32 1.52 5.73
CA LYS A 53 11.41 2.15 6.46
C LYS A 53 12.20 1.12 7.24
N THR A 54 13.50 1.04 7.01
CA THR A 54 14.43 0.32 7.90
C THR A 54 14.59 1.05 9.21
N ASN A 55 14.88 0.31 10.28
CA ASN A 55 15.17 0.92 11.57
C ASN A 55 16.59 1.52 11.60
N LYS A 56 16.93 2.24 12.69
CA LYS A 56 18.22 2.93 12.82
C LYS A 56 19.44 2.00 12.76
N PHE A 57 19.31 0.76 13.23
CA PHE A 57 20.39 -0.21 13.20
C PHE A 57 20.69 -0.64 11.76
N PHE A 58 19.65 -1.00 11.00
CA PHE A 58 19.78 -1.41 9.60
C PHE A 58 20.04 -0.24 8.64
N ASP A 59 19.67 1.00 9.00
CA ASP A 59 19.95 2.20 8.21
C ASP A 59 21.45 2.41 7.91
N ILE A 60 22.33 1.95 8.80
CA ILE A 60 23.79 2.13 8.65
C ILE A 60 24.31 1.29 7.48
N ILE A 61 23.71 0.12 7.25
CA ILE A 61 24.14 -0.83 6.22
C ILE A 61 23.29 -0.64 4.96
N TYR A 62 21.97 -0.52 5.11
CA TYR A 62 21.03 -0.40 4.01
C TYR A 62 19.79 0.42 4.41
N LYS A 63 19.83 1.72 4.14
CA LYS A 63 18.74 2.65 4.45
C LYS A 63 17.61 2.57 3.41
N VAL A 64 16.43 2.16 3.85
CA VAL A 64 15.19 2.18 3.04
C VAL A 64 14.27 3.30 3.50
N ARG A 65 13.77 4.12 2.58
CA ARG A 65 12.79 5.19 2.81
C ARG A 65 11.74 5.26 1.70
N ASP A 66 11.42 4.11 1.15
CA ASP A 66 10.59 3.98 -0.05
C ASP A 66 9.17 4.49 0.23
N LYS A 67 8.66 5.25 -0.73
CA LYS A 67 7.25 5.63 -0.80
C LYS A 67 6.74 5.20 -2.16
N ILE A 68 5.71 4.39 -2.15
CA ILE A 68 5.09 3.84 -3.35
C ILE A 68 3.63 4.25 -3.36
N ASP A 69 3.20 4.82 -4.49
CA ASP A 69 1.80 5.12 -4.78
C ASP A 69 1.32 4.17 -5.87
N SER A 70 0.28 3.39 -5.58
CA SER A 70 -0.33 2.42 -6.48
C SER A 70 -1.81 2.75 -6.69
N TYR A 71 -2.26 2.71 -7.94
CA TYR A 71 -3.62 3.09 -8.34
C TYR A 71 -4.34 1.90 -8.95
N TRP A 72 -5.39 1.43 -8.30
CA TRP A 72 -6.11 0.22 -8.70
C TRP A 72 -7.53 0.56 -9.13
N ASP A 73 -7.91 0.13 -10.33
CA ASP A 73 -9.25 0.31 -10.88
C ASP A 73 -10.32 -0.27 -9.93
N MET A 74 -11.34 0.51 -9.61
CA MET A 74 -12.37 0.09 -8.65
C MET A 74 -13.32 -0.98 -9.20
N GLU A 75 -13.46 -1.09 -10.53
CA GLU A 75 -14.37 -2.05 -11.15
C GLU A 75 -13.64 -3.34 -11.51
N LYS A 76 -12.46 -3.22 -12.13
CA LYS A 76 -11.70 -4.37 -12.66
C LYS A 76 -10.63 -4.88 -11.70
N LEU A 77 -10.33 -4.16 -10.62
CA LEU A 77 -9.27 -4.48 -9.64
C LEU A 77 -7.89 -4.70 -10.29
N VAL A 78 -7.60 -3.95 -11.36
CA VAL A 78 -6.31 -3.97 -12.06
C VAL A 78 -5.49 -2.72 -11.76
N SER A 79 -4.16 -2.86 -11.75
CA SER A 79 -3.27 -1.71 -11.62
C SER A 79 -3.33 -0.83 -12.87
N ARG A 80 -3.57 0.47 -12.66
CA ARG A 80 -3.60 1.50 -13.71
C ARG A 80 -2.35 2.39 -13.70
N LYS A 81 -1.74 2.57 -12.54
CA LYS A 81 -0.53 3.39 -12.37
C LYS A 81 0.24 2.96 -11.13
N TYR A 82 1.55 3.05 -11.23
CA TYR A 82 2.50 2.83 -10.15
C TYR A 82 3.53 3.96 -10.15
N VAL A 83 3.84 4.51 -8.98
CA VAL A 83 4.88 5.54 -8.81
C VAL A 83 5.74 5.17 -7.60
N LYS A 84 7.04 5.07 -7.81
CA LYS A 84 8.04 4.97 -6.74
C LYS A 84 8.77 6.29 -6.60
N LYS A 85 8.83 6.81 -5.37
CA LYS A 85 9.59 8.02 -5.00
C LYS A 85 10.85 7.65 -4.24
#